data_AF-A0A965I2I4-F1
#
_entry.id   AF-A0A965I2I4-F1
#
_cell.length_a   1.000
_cell.length_b   1.000
_cell.length_c   1.000
_cell.angle_alpha   90.00
_cell.angle_beta   90.00
_cell.angle_gamma   90.00
#
_symmetry.space_group_name_H-M   'P 1'
#
loop_
_entity.id
_entity.type
_entity.pdbx_description
1 polymer ?
#
loop_
_entity_poly.entity_id
_entity_poly.type
_entity_poly.pdbx_seq_one_letter_code
_entity_poly.pdbx_strand_id
1 'polypeptide(L)' 'MIKLSSIHQNHLVLNCRCGHVGHISVQDLIEVYGGDVDVDAIERAARCSKFKGKSISSVQIIYVGG' A
#
# COMPACT_ATOMS: atom_id res chain seq x y z
N MET A 1 -4.30 -0.21 14.10
CA MET A 1 -3.98 0.24 12.73
C MET A 1 -2.48 0.44 12.63
N ILE A 2 -1.84 0.04 11.53
CA ILE A 2 -0.38 0.12 11.34
C ILE A 2 -0.07 1.42 10.60
N LYS A 3 0.74 2.30 11.20
CA LYS A 3 1.17 3.56 10.58
C LYS A 3 2.32 3.32 9.60
N LEU A 4 2.35 4.07 8.51
CA LEU A 4 3.41 3.99 7.50
C LEU A 4 4.79 4.26 8.10
N SER A 5 4.92 5.27 8.99
CA SER A 5 6.18 5.59 9.68
C SER A 5 6.79 4.42 10.44
N SER A 6 5.97 3.50 10.96
CA SER A 6 6.43 2.31 11.71
C SER A 6 6.97 1.20 10.81
N ILE A 7 6.70 1.26 9.50
CA ILE A 7 7.10 0.25 8.50
C ILE A 7 7.79 0.89 7.29
N HIS A 8 8.51 2.00 7.49
CA HIS A 8 9.12 2.81 6.43
C HIS A 8 10.13 2.04 5.55
N GLN A 9 10.70 0.94 6.02
CA GLN A 9 11.62 0.07 5.27
C GLN A 9 10.90 -1.08 4.54
N ASN A 10 9.57 -1.13 4.59
CA ASN A 10 8.78 -2.19 3.98
C ASN A 10 8.20 -1.75 2.63
N HIS A 11 7.69 -2.73 1.90
CA HIS A 11 6.83 -2.51 0.74
C HIS A 11 5.40 -2.93 1.06
N LEU A 12 4.43 -2.18 0.54
CA LEU A 12 3.04 -2.61 0.48
C LEU A 12 2.77 -3.29 -0.85
N VAL A 13 2.22 -4.49 -0.76
CA VAL A 13 1.70 -5.24 -1.91
C VAL A 13 0.19 -5.18 -1.88
N LEU A 14 -0.38 -4.53 -2.89
CA LEU A 14 -1.81 -4.34 -3.07
C LEU A 14 -2.31 -5.37 -4.08
N ASN A 15 -3.05 -6.37 -3.61
CA ASN A 15 -3.66 -7.37 -4.47
C ASN A 15 -5.06 -6.92 -4.85
N CYS A 16 -5.31 -6.79 -6.15
CA CYS A 16 -6.60 -6.38 -6.66
C CYS A 16 -7.42 -7.57 -7.18
N ARG A 17 -8.76 -7.51 -7.05
CA ARG A 17 -9.69 -8.57 -7.53
C ARG A 17 -9.55 -8.90 -9.02
N CYS A 18 -9.10 -7.94 -9.82
CA CYS A 18 -8.83 -8.14 -11.25
C CYS A 18 -7.55 -8.96 -11.54
N GLY A 19 -6.79 -9.36 -10.50
CA GLY A 19 -5.51 -10.04 -10.62
C GLY A 19 -4.30 -9.11 -10.76
N HIS A 20 -4.46 -7.78 -10.70
CA HIS A 20 -3.31 -6.87 -10.65
C HIS A 20 -2.72 -6.82 -9.25
N VAL A 21 -1.39 -6.86 -9.21
CA VAL A 21 -0.61 -6.73 -7.99
C VAL A 21 0.21 -5.46 -8.12
N GLY A 22 -0.01 -4.50 -7.21
CA GLY A 22 0.79 -3.29 -7.11
C GLY A 22 1.83 -3.45 -6.00
N HIS A 23 3.09 -3.18 -6.31
CA HIS A 23 4.16 -3.09 -5.30
C HIS A 23 4.53 -1.63 -5.13
N ILE A 24 4.45 -1.12 -3.91
CA ILE A 24 4.73 0.29 -3.60
C ILE A 24 5.61 0.32 -2.36
N SER A 25 6.70 1.10 -2.41
CA SER A 25 7.53 1.30 -1.22
C SER A 25 6.76 2.13 -0.20
N VAL A 26 6.90 1.81 1.09
CA VAL A 26 6.27 2.62 2.14
C VAL A 26 6.89 4.02 2.17
N GLN A 27 8.17 4.18 1.85
CA GLN A 27 8.81 5.49 1.72
C GLN A 27 8.10 6.41 0.73
N ASP A 28 7.80 5.92 -0.48
CA ASP A 28 7.09 6.72 -1.49
C ASP A 28 5.69 7.10 -0.99
N LEU A 29 5.00 6.19 -0.30
CA LEU A 29 3.71 6.49 0.34
C LEU A 29 3.82 7.54 1.45
N ILE A 30 4.90 7.54 2.24
CA ILE A 30 5.16 8.55 3.27
C ILE A 30 5.40 9.92 2.62
N GLU A 31 6.13 9.97 1.51
CA GLU A 31 6.38 11.23 0.79
C GLU A 31 5.09 11.85 0.22
N VAL A 32 4.14 11.01 -0.22
CA VAL A 32 2.88 11.47 -0.81
C VAL A 32 1.80 11.76 0.25
N TYR A 33 1.64 10.89 1.24
CA TYR A 33 0.52 10.92 2.19
C TYR A 33 0.92 11.35 3.61
N GLY A 34 2.21 11.33 3.94
CA GLY A 34 2.72 11.55 5.29
C GLY A 34 2.81 10.26 6.12
N GLY A 35 3.72 10.25 7.10
CA GLY A 35 4.02 9.06 7.91
C GLY A 35 3.00 8.72 9.00
N ASP A 36 2.04 9.62 9.28
CA ASP A 36 0.99 9.38 10.27
C ASP A 36 -0.17 8.53 9.72
N VAL A 37 -0.25 8.40 8.38
CA VAL A 37 -1.29 7.64 7.69
C VAL A 37 -1.16 6.14 7.96
N ASP A 38 -2.31 5.47 8.02
CA ASP A 38 -2.38 4.02 8.24
C ASP A 38 -2.41 3.24 6.92
N VAL A 39 -1.95 1.99 6.98
CA VAL A 39 -2.06 1.03 5.87
C VAL A 39 -3.52 0.83 5.42
N ASP A 40 -4.48 0.85 6.35
CA ASP A 40 -5.92 0.77 6.03
C ASP A 40 -6.39 1.96 5.17
N ALA A 41 -5.94 3.17 5.52
CA ALA A 41 -6.27 4.36 4.76
C ALA A 41 -5.70 4.27 3.33
N ILE A 42 -4.49 3.74 3.17
CA ILE A 42 -3.89 3.47 1.86
C ILE A 42 -4.69 2.42 1.08
N GLU A 43 -5.09 1.31 1.71
CA GLU A 43 -5.93 0.28 1.08
C GLU A 43 -7.24 0.87 0.54
N ARG A 44 -7.92 1.71 1.32
CA ARG A 44 -9.20 2.33 0.97
C ARG A 44 -9.08 3.44 -0.08
N ALA A 45 -7.91 4.08 -0.15
CA ALA A 45 -7.59 5.10 -1.16
C ALA A 45 -7.13 4.46 -2.48
N ALA A 46 -6.48 3.31 -2.42
CA ALA A 46 -5.89 2.63 -3.56
C ALA A 46 -6.90 2.31 -4.65
N ARG A 47 -6.48 2.54 -5.90
CA ARG A 47 -7.24 2.23 -7.11
C ARG A 47 -6.38 1.40 -8.02
N CYS A 48 -6.99 0.40 -8.65
CA CYS A 48 -6.28 -0.38 -9.65
C CYS A 48 -6.03 0.45 -10.91
N SER A 49 -4.79 0.50 -11.41
CA SER A 49 -4.48 1.25 -12.62
C SER A 49 -5.17 0.71 -13.89
N LYS A 50 -5.54 -0.58 -13.94
CA LYS A 50 -6.20 -1.17 -15.12
C LYS A 50 -7.67 -0.81 -15.27
N PHE A 51 -8.47 -0.92 -14.21
CA PHE A 51 -9.92 -0.66 -14.28
C PHE A 51 -10.37 0.53 -13.42
N LYS A 52 -9.42 1.21 -12.77
CA LYS A 52 -9.59 2.45 -11.97
C LYS A 52 -10.54 2.36 -10.77
N GLY A 53 -11.04 1.16 -10.45
CA GLY A 53 -11.91 0.92 -9.31
C GLY A 53 -11.15 0.62 -8.02
N LYS A 54 -11.88 0.73 -6.91
CA LYS A 54 -11.43 0.41 -5.56
C LYS A 54 -11.78 -1.04 -5.21
N SER A 55 -11.09 -1.99 -5.83
CA SER A 55 -11.32 -3.42 -5.57
C SER A 55 -10.06 -4.12 -5.11
N ILE A 56 -9.36 -3.50 -4.15
CA ILE A 56 -8.28 -4.17 -3.44
C ILE A 56 -8.89 -5.30 -2.61
N SER A 57 -8.36 -6.50 -2.76
CA SER A 57 -8.78 -7.71 -2.06
C SER A 57 -8.00 -7.93 -0.78
N SER A 58 -6.72 -7.55 -0.80
CA SER A 58 -5.80 -7.78 0.30
C SER A 58 -4.59 -6.86 0.17
N VAL A 59 -4.08 -6.42 1.31
CA VAL A 59 -2.78 -5.75 1.42
C VAL A 59 -1.81 -6.64 2.19
N GLN A 60 -0.58 -6.71 1.73
CA GLN A 60 0.50 -7.44 2.40
C GLN A 60 1.67 -6.48 2.64
N ILE A 61 2.28 -6.59 3.82
CA ILE A 61 3.47 -5.82 4.17
C ILE A 61 4.66 -6.77 3.99
N ILE A 62 5.55 -6.44 3.06
CA ILE A 62 6.76 -7.24 2.79
C ILE A 62 7.96 -6.45 3.30
N TYR A 63 8.73 -7.06 4.19
CA TYR A 63 10.03 -6.53 4.57
C TYR A 63 11.02 -6.81 3.44
N VAL A 64 11.66 -5.75 2.94
CA VAL A 64 12.68 -5.84 1.88
C VAL A 64 14.07 -5.45 2.39
N GLY A 65 14.20 -5.18 3.69
CA GLY A 65 15.49 -4.85 4.29
C GLY A 65 16.40 -6.07 4.30
N GLY A 66 17.57 -5.91 3.72
CA GLY A 66 18.74 -6.76 3.91
C GLY A 66 19.74 -6.05 4.80
#